data_AF-A0A448X1Z4-F1
#
_entry.id   AF-A0A448X1Z4-F1
#
_cell.length_a   1.000
_cell.length_b   1.000
_cell.length_c   1.000
_cell.angle_alpha   90.00
_cell.angle_beta   90.00
_cell.angle_gamma   90.00
#
_symmetry.space_group_name_H-M   'P 1'
#
loop_
_entity.id
_entity.type
_entity.pdbx_description
1 polymer ?
#
loop_
_entity_poly.entity_id
_entity_poly.type
_entity_poly.pdbx_seq_one_letter_code
_entity_poly.pdbx_strand_id
1 'polypeptide(L)'
;MLSKAHLTYEMAESDRSLYVIKRGKSLFSYNLLDARRESVQCHKITKRILNLCDGLDRQFIDPESITARVVTGLYAGVTTVELDNLAAEVCASMTTRHHDYATLAARCARSI
;
A
#
# COMPACT_ATOMS: atom_id res chain seq x y z
N MET A 1 -23.19 2.76 10.82
CA MET A 1 -22.21 1.72 11.21
C MET A 1 -20.92 2.00 10.45
N LEU A 2 -19.80 2.18 11.14
CA LEU A 2 -18.50 2.37 10.48
C LEU A 2 -18.11 1.05 9.77
N SER A 3 -17.66 1.14 8.52
CA SER A 3 -17.21 -0.03 7.74
C SER A 3 -15.93 -0.63 8.36
N LYS A 4 -15.72 -1.94 8.21
CA LYS A 4 -14.52 -2.65 8.69
C LYS A 4 -13.21 -2.08 8.10
N ALA A 5 -13.27 -1.50 6.90
CA ALA A 5 -12.15 -0.78 6.28
C ALA A 5 -11.81 0.54 7.01
N HIS A 6 -12.83 1.25 7.51
CA HIS A 6 -12.62 2.51 8.23
C HIS A 6 -11.94 2.28 9.59
N LEU A 7 -12.39 1.26 10.34
CA LEU A 7 -11.76 0.89 11.61
C LEU A 7 -10.29 0.50 11.44
N THR A 8 -9.97 -0.25 10.38
CA THR A 8 -8.58 -0.67 10.13
C THR A 8 -7.68 0.50 9.76
N TYR A 9 -8.20 1.52 9.06
CA TYR A 9 -7.46 2.74 8.79
C TYR A 9 -7.17 3.53 10.06
N GLU A 10 -8.19 3.77 10.90
CA GLU A 10 -8.03 4.51 12.15
C GLU A 10 -7.04 3.82 13.09
N MET A 11 -7.12 2.49 13.21
CA MET A 11 -6.19 1.71 14.04
C MET A 11 -4.75 1.84 13.56
N ALA A 12 -4.51 1.76 12.25
CA ALA A 12 -3.16 1.86 11.69
C ALA A 12 -2.60 3.29 11.69
N GLU A 13 -3.44 4.30 11.49
CA GLU A 13 -3.01 5.71 11.53
C GLU A 13 -2.80 6.21 12.98
N SER A 14 -3.48 5.60 13.96
CA SER A 14 -3.30 5.90 15.39
C SER A 14 -2.09 5.21 16.00
N ASP A 15 -1.64 4.08 15.42
CA ASP A 15 -0.46 3.36 15.89
C ASP A 15 0.85 4.09 15.54
N ARG A 16 1.37 4.82 16.53
CA ARG A 16 2.62 5.58 16.41
C ARG A 16 3.87 4.70 16.27
N SER A 17 3.75 3.39 16.49
CA SER A 17 4.87 2.45 16.28
C SER A 17 5.06 2.10 14.81
N LEU A 18 4.04 2.29 13.97
CA LEU A 18 4.10 2.02 12.54
C LEU A 18 4.68 3.22 11.77
N TYR A 19 5.70 2.96 10.97
CA TYR A 19 6.30 3.95 10.08
C TYR A 19 6.83 3.27 8.82
N VAL A 20 6.83 4.01 7.71
CA VAL A 20 7.32 3.58 6.40
C VAL A 20 8.67 4.22 6.13
N ILE A 21 9.63 3.43 5.63
CA ILE A 21 10.94 3.88 5.20
C ILE A 21 10.93 4.09 3.68
N LYS A 22 11.07 5.33 3.22
CA LYS A 22 11.17 5.64 1.79
C LYS A 22 12.58 5.44 1.25
N ARG A 23 12.68 4.90 0.03
CA ARG A 23 13.93 4.96 -0.75
C ARG A 23 14.34 6.43 -0.93
N GLY A 24 15.51 6.78 -0.41
CA GLY A 24 16.07 8.12 -0.55
C GLY A 24 16.36 8.44 -2.01
N LYS A 25 15.72 9.48 -2.57
CA LYS A 25 16.25 10.16 -3.76
C LYS A 25 17.50 10.92 -3.32
N SER A 26 18.65 10.26 -3.31
CA SER A 26 19.94 10.91 -3.08
C SER A 26 20.30 11.71 -4.33
N LEU A 27 19.99 13.00 -4.31
CA LEU A 27 20.80 14.00 -4.97
C LEU A 27 21.16 15.00 -3.87
N PHE A 28 22.42 14.98 -3.41
CA PHE A 28 23.05 15.97 -2.53
C PHE A 28 22.70 15.98 -1.02
N SER A 29 23.01 14.92 -0.28
CA SER A 29 23.25 15.07 1.17
C SER A 29 24.15 13.96 1.72
N TYR A 30 25.32 14.34 2.23
CA TYR A 30 26.29 13.47 2.92
C TYR A 30 25.83 13.11 4.35
N ASN A 31 24.60 12.62 4.52
CA ASN A 31 24.15 12.07 5.80
C ASN A 31 23.41 10.74 5.54
N LEU A 32 24.14 9.64 5.73
CA LEU A 32 23.66 8.25 5.60
C LEU A 32 22.55 7.89 6.61
N LEU A 33 22.17 8.81 7.51
CA LEU A 33 21.25 8.61 8.63
C LEU A 33 19.80 9.04 8.35
N ASP A 34 19.53 9.78 7.27
CA ASP A 34 18.19 10.29 6.93
C ASP A 34 17.40 9.33 6.02
N ALA A 35 17.28 8.07 6.42
CA ALA A 35 16.17 7.25 5.93
C ALA A 35 14.87 7.94 6.41
N ARG A 36 14.28 8.80 5.57
CA ARG A 36 13.09 9.60 5.91
C ARG A 36 11.94 8.66 6.30
N ARG A 37 11.73 8.52 7.61
CA ARG A 37 10.60 7.81 8.21
C ARG A 37 9.37 8.67 8.02
N GLU A 38 8.33 8.12 7.41
CA GLU A 38 7.02 8.75 7.32
C GLU A 38 6.01 7.92 8.13
N SER A 39 5.03 8.58 8.76
CA SER A 39 3.90 7.86 9.35
C SER A 39 3.12 7.11 8.26
N VAL A 40 2.49 6.00 8.65
CA VAL A 40 1.57 5.29 7.76
C VAL A 40 0.39 6.20 7.47
N GLN A 41 0.10 6.41 6.19
CA GLN A 41 -1.02 7.21 5.73
C GLN A 41 -1.81 6.39 4.73
N CYS A 42 -2.95 5.85 5.17
CA CYS A 42 -3.76 4.90 4.40
C CYS A 42 -4.24 5.52 3.09
N HIS A 43 -4.61 6.81 3.12
CA HIS A 43 -5.03 7.55 1.92
C HIS A 43 -3.95 7.58 0.82
N LYS A 44 -2.66 7.63 1.17
CA LYS A 44 -1.55 7.62 0.18
C LYS A 44 -1.49 6.26 -0.51
N ILE A 45 -1.68 5.18 0.23
CA ILE A 45 -1.67 3.80 -0.28
C ILE A 45 -2.87 3.59 -1.21
N THR A 46 -4.08 3.97 -0.77
CA THR A 46 -5.30 3.86 -1.60
C THR A 46 -5.19 4.67 -2.88
N LYS A 47 -4.69 5.92 -2.80
CA LYS A 47 -4.48 6.77 -3.97
C LYS A 47 -3.50 6.14 -4.96
N ARG A 48 -2.46 5.48 -4.45
CA ARG A 48 -1.49 4.78 -5.30
C ARG A 48 -2.11 3.58 -6.01
N ILE A 49 -2.89 2.76 -5.31
CA ILE A 49 -3.62 1.63 -5.90
C ILE A 49 -4.61 2.15 -6.96
N LEU A 50 -5.38 3.20 -6.65
CA LEU A 50 -6.31 3.84 -7.58
C LEU A 50 -5.63 4.27 -8.90
N ASN A 51 -4.43 4.84 -8.83
CA ASN A 51 -3.67 5.21 -10.02
C ASN A 51 -3.23 4.00 -10.86
N LEU A 52 -3.04 2.83 -10.24
CA LEU A 52 -2.68 1.59 -10.93
C LEU A 52 -3.90 0.86 -11.52
N CYS A 53 -5.12 1.23 -11.10
CA CYS A 53 -6.38 0.68 -11.62
C CYS A 53 -6.81 1.28 -12.96
N ASP A 54 -5.98 2.09 -13.62
CA ASP A 54 -6.33 2.70 -14.90
C ASP A 54 -6.57 1.64 -16.00
N GLY A 55 -7.70 1.74 -16.70
CA GLY A 55 -8.14 0.75 -17.69
C GLY A 55 -8.54 -0.62 -17.14
N LEU A 56 -8.77 -0.79 -15.82
CA LEU A 56 -9.34 -2.00 -15.22
C LEU A 56 -10.84 -1.84 -14.93
N ASP A 57 -11.56 -2.95 -14.81
CA ASP A 57 -12.97 -2.93 -14.44
C ASP A 57 -13.16 -2.56 -12.96
N ARG A 58 -13.61 -1.32 -12.74
CA ARG A 58 -13.87 -0.74 -11.42
C ARG A 58 -15.12 -1.30 -10.74
N GLN A 59 -15.94 -2.08 -11.43
CA GLN A 59 -17.07 -2.78 -10.80
C GLN A 59 -16.59 -3.94 -9.93
N PHE A 60 -15.45 -4.56 -10.29
CA PHE A 60 -14.89 -5.70 -9.58
C PHE A 60 -13.68 -5.35 -8.70
N ILE A 61 -12.91 -4.33 -9.08
CA ILE A 61 -11.76 -3.86 -8.33
C ILE A 61 -12.20 -2.89 -7.23
N ASP A 62 -11.96 -3.25 -5.97
CA ASP A 62 -12.18 -2.38 -4.81
C ASP A 62 -10.84 -1.99 -4.14
N PRO A 63 -10.31 -0.79 -4.43
CA PRO A 63 -9.06 -0.29 -3.85
C PRO A 63 -9.07 -0.14 -2.33
N GLU A 64 -10.24 0.14 -1.72
CA GLU A 64 -10.34 0.31 -0.27
C GLU A 64 -10.17 -1.03 0.43
N SER A 65 -10.84 -2.08 -0.07
CA SER A 65 -10.67 -3.45 0.43
C SER A 65 -9.23 -3.95 0.31
N ILE A 66 -8.54 -3.62 -0.79
CA ILE A 66 -7.12 -3.98 -0.98
C ILE A 66 -6.27 -3.26 0.06
N THR A 67 -6.43 -1.95 0.20
CA THR A 67 -5.65 -1.15 1.16
C THR A 67 -5.85 -1.64 2.58
N ALA A 68 -7.10 -1.92 2.98
CA ALA A 68 -7.38 -2.42 4.33
C ALA A 68 -6.62 -3.72 4.62
N ARG A 69 -6.55 -4.66 3.68
CA ARG A 69 -5.76 -5.90 3.82
C ARG A 69 -4.25 -5.65 3.86
N VAL A 70 -3.74 -4.73 3.03
CA VAL A 70 -2.31 -4.34 3.05
C VAL A 70 -1.94 -3.75 4.40
N VAL A 71 -2.76 -2.85 4.92
CA VAL A 71 -2.54 -2.16 6.19
C VAL A 71 -2.49 -3.15 7.37
N THR A 72 -3.32 -4.21 7.35
CA THR A 72 -3.25 -5.25 8.40
C THR A 72 -1.95 -6.05 8.42
N GLY A 73 -1.18 -6.05 7.33
CA GLY A 73 0.12 -6.73 7.23
C GLY A 73 1.32 -5.81 7.46
N LEU A 74 1.12 -4.53 7.79
CA LEU A 74 2.22 -3.59 8.01
C LEU A 74 2.89 -3.82 9.36
N TYR A 75 4.20 -3.58 9.37
CA TYR A 75 5.03 -3.61 10.56
C TYR A 75 5.94 -2.38 10.60
N ALA A 76 6.50 -2.10 11.79
CA ALA A 76 7.35 -0.94 12.01
C ALA A 76 8.63 -1.01 11.14
N GLY A 77 8.88 0.04 10.35
CA GLY A 77 10.05 0.11 9.50
C GLY A 77 9.91 -0.56 8.13
N VAL A 78 8.68 -0.91 7.73
CA VAL A 78 8.40 -1.41 6.38
C VAL A 78 8.95 -0.44 5.33
N THR A 79 9.75 -0.96 4.40
CA THR A 79 10.26 -0.16 3.29
C THR A 79 9.16 0.05 2.25
N THR A 80 9.29 1.07 1.41
CA THR A 80 8.34 1.23 0.29
C THR A 80 8.28 -0.03 -0.56
N VAL A 81 9.40 -0.68 -0.83
CA VAL A 81 9.47 -1.92 -1.64
C VAL A 81 8.65 -3.06 -1.03
N GLU A 82 8.76 -3.25 0.29
CA GLU A 82 8.03 -4.30 0.99
C GLU A 82 6.53 -4.01 1.04
N LEU A 83 6.15 -2.74 1.16
CA LEU A 83 4.75 -2.32 1.07
C LEU A 83 4.10 -2.76 -0.25
N ASP A 84 4.85 -2.78 -1.35
CA ASP A 84 4.30 -3.09 -2.68
C ASP A 84 4.34 -4.56 -2.99
N ASN A 85 5.35 -5.26 -2.47
CA ASN A 85 5.35 -6.71 -2.47
C ASN A 85 4.11 -7.22 -1.72
N LEU A 86 3.81 -6.62 -0.56
CA LEU A 86 2.60 -6.93 0.19
C LEU A 86 1.33 -6.57 -0.59
N ALA A 87 1.28 -5.39 -1.23
CA ALA A 87 0.15 -5.01 -2.06
C ALA A 87 -0.05 -5.94 -3.26
N ALA A 88 1.04 -6.37 -3.91
CA ALA A 88 1.01 -7.30 -5.03
C ALA A 88 0.53 -8.70 -4.59
N GLU A 89 0.99 -9.19 -3.45
CA GLU A 89 0.53 -10.46 -2.87
C GLU A 89 -0.97 -10.43 -2.53
N VAL A 90 -1.43 -9.35 -1.90
CA VAL A 90 -2.86 -9.15 -1.60
C VAL A 90 -3.68 -9.15 -2.89
N CYS A 91 -3.24 -8.42 -3.93
CA CYS A 91 -3.92 -8.41 -5.23
C CYS A 91 -3.91 -9.81 -5.89
N ALA A 92 -2.78 -10.51 -5.84
CA ALA A 92 -2.65 -11.87 -6.38
C ALA A 92 -3.62 -12.84 -5.69
N SER A 93 -3.81 -12.73 -4.37
CA SER A 93 -4.80 -13.54 -3.64
C SER A 93 -6.25 -13.29 -4.09
N MET A 94 -6.54 -12.10 -4.62
CA MET A 94 -7.87 -11.68 -5.07
C MET A 94 -8.13 -11.99 -6.55
N THR A 95 -7.17 -12.57 -7.27
CA THR A 95 -7.34 -13.05 -8.66
C THR A 95 -8.44 -14.08 -8.81
N THR A 96 -8.72 -14.82 -7.74
CA THR A 96 -9.85 -15.76 -7.65
C THR A 96 -11.22 -15.08 -7.82
N ARG A 97 -11.31 -13.76 -7.59
CA ARG A 97 -12.55 -12.96 -7.75
C ARG A 97 -12.70 -12.39 -9.16
N HIS A 98 -11.62 -11.88 -9.74
CA HIS A 98 -11.63 -11.29 -11.08
C HIS A 98 -10.21 -11.26 -11.67
N HIS A 99 -10.07 -11.47 -12.97
CA HIS A 99 -8.76 -11.51 -13.64
C HIS A 99 -8.00 -10.19 -13.56
N ASP A 100 -8.70 -9.04 -13.48
CA ASP A 100 -8.05 -7.73 -13.39
C ASP A 100 -7.21 -7.54 -12.12
N TYR A 101 -7.49 -8.29 -11.06
CA TYR A 101 -6.63 -8.30 -9.87
C TYR A 101 -5.23 -8.84 -10.21
N ALA A 102 -5.10 -9.72 -11.21
CA ALA A 102 -3.79 -10.23 -11.66
C ALA A 102 -3.01 -9.13 -12.37
N THR A 103 -3.69 -8.38 -13.24
CA THR A 103 -3.12 -7.21 -13.92
C THR A 103 -2.69 -6.14 -12.91
N LEU A 104 -3.51 -5.89 -11.88
CA LEU A 104 -3.19 -4.96 -10.80
C LEU A 104 -1.99 -5.44 -9.98
N ALA A 105 -1.93 -6.73 -9.62
CA ALA A 105 -0.81 -7.32 -8.88
C ALA A 105 0.52 -7.13 -9.63
N ALA A 106 0.53 -7.41 -10.94
CA ALA A 106 1.70 -7.23 -11.80
C ALA A 106 2.13 -5.76 -11.96
N ARG A 107 1.20 -4.81 -11.76
CA ARG A 107 1.51 -3.37 -11.74
C ARG A 107 2.07 -2.95 -10.38
N CYS A 108 1.49 -3.41 -9.27
CA CYS A 108 1.99 -3.15 -7.91
C CYS A 108 3.45 -3.62 -7.75
N ALA A 109 3.75 -4.84 -8.20
CA ALA A 109 5.10 -5.41 -8.10
C ALA A 109 6.18 -4.64 -8.89
N ARG A 110 5.80 -3.82 -9.88
CA ARG A 110 6.74 -3.05 -10.73
C ARG A 110 6.89 -1.58 -10.32
N SER A 111 5.98 -1.03 -9.53
CA SER A 111 5.70 0.42 -9.57
C SER A 111 6.31 1.25 -8.44
N ILE A 112 7.12 0.67 -7.54
CA ILE A 112 7.38 1.36 -6.26
C ILE A 112 8.79 1.18 -5.67
#